data_AF-A0A835H7M8-F1
#
_entry.id   AF-A0A835H7M8-F1
#
_cell.length_a   1.000
_cell.length_b   1.000
_cell.length_c   1.000
_cell.angle_alpha   90.00
_cell.angle_beta   90.00
_cell.angle_gamma   90.00
#
_symmetry.space_group_name_H-M   'P 1'
#
loop_
_entity.id
_entity.type
_entity.pdbx_description
1 polymer ?
#
loop_
_entity_poly.entity_id
_entity_poly.type
_entity_poly.pdbx_seq_one_letter_code
_entity_poly.pdbx_strand_id
1 'polypeptide(L)'
;METNAIPGITEIKDGCNPATWMLEVSAASIEIQLDVDFAEVYVNSTLYQRNQELIEELSTPASGSKEVYFPTELSQSFSTQCVGCFRKFVFLVNFVAYIPRGYKENTISDSLSQYNYVSEPYL
;
A
#
# COMPACT_ATOMS: atom_id res chain seq x y z
N MET A 1 -24.92 16.24 10.76
CA MET A 1 -23.62 16.41 10.10
C MET A 1 -23.87 16.17 8.62
N GLU A 2 -23.92 17.22 7.81
CA GLU A 2 -24.16 17.08 6.38
C GLU A 2 -22.88 16.58 5.72
N THR A 3 -22.92 15.36 5.19
CA THR A 3 -21.89 14.87 4.28
C THR A 3 -22.05 15.67 2.99
N ASN A 4 -21.15 16.62 2.74
CA ASN A 4 -21.13 17.42 1.51
C ASN A 4 -20.81 16.52 0.30
N ALA A 5 -21.77 15.71 -0.11
CA ALA A 5 -21.71 14.91 -1.32
C ALA A 5 -22.05 15.83 -2.50
N ILE A 6 -21.25 15.76 -3.56
CA ILE A 6 -21.56 16.47 -4.81
C ILE A 6 -22.83 15.82 -5.39
N PRO A 7 -23.91 16.59 -5.61
CA PRO A 7 -25.16 16.04 -6.10
C PRO A 7 -24.95 15.43 -7.49
N GLY A 8 -25.47 14.22 -7.70
CA GLY A 8 -25.37 13.51 -8.98
C GLY A 8 -24.23 12.48 -9.07
N ILE A 9 -23.33 12.42 -8.08
CA ILE A 9 -22.36 11.33 -7.99
C ILE A 9 -23.05 10.06 -7.50
N THR A 10 -22.80 8.95 -8.19
CA THR A 10 -23.29 7.63 -7.78
C THR A 10 -22.49 7.15 -6.57
N GLU A 11 -23.17 6.74 -5.50
CA GLU A 11 -22.51 6.17 -4.32
C GLU A 11 -21.75 4.87 -4.65
N ILE A 12 -20.69 4.60 -3.89
CA ILE A 12 -19.95 3.34 -4.03
C ILE A 12 -20.84 2.16 -3.63
N LYS A 13 -20.95 1.17 -4.51
CA LYS A 13 -21.74 -0.04 -4.26
C LYS A 13 -20.95 -1.05 -3.43
N ASP A 14 -21.65 -1.80 -2.58
CA ASP A 14 -21.02 -2.87 -1.80
C ASP A 14 -20.39 -3.92 -2.72
N GLY A 15 -19.18 -4.36 -2.38
CA GLY A 15 -18.35 -5.24 -3.21
C GLY A 15 -17.66 -4.58 -4.43
N CYS A 16 -17.82 -3.27 -4.65
CA CYS A 16 -17.11 -2.55 -5.72
C CYS A 16 -15.70 -2.12 -5.27
N ASN A 17 -14.72 -2.18 -6.18
CA ASN A 17 -13.38 -1.66 -5.92
C ASN A 17 -13.41 -0.12 -5.84
N PRO A 18 -13.03 0.49 -4.70
CA PRO A 18 -13.06 1.94 -4.55
C PRO A 18 -12.20 2.71 -5.57
N ALA A 19 -11.08 2.11 -6.01
CA ALA A 19 -10.22 2.74 -7.01
C ALA A 19 -10.90 2.77 -8.40
N THR A 20 -11.60 1.70 -8.77
CA THR A 20 -12.37 1.64 -10.02
C THR A 20 -13.53 2.64 -9.98
N TRP A 21 -14.28 2.66 -8.88
CA TRP A 21 -15.38 3.62 -8.70
C TRP A 21 -14.89 5.06 -8.80
N MET A 22 -13.78 5.42 -8.14
CA MET A 22 -13.22 6.77 -8.19
C MET A 22 -12.87 7.20 -9.62
N LEU A 23 -12.25 6.30 -10.40
CA LEU A 23 -11.89 6.58 -11.80
C LEU A 23 -13.12 6.81 -12.69
N GLU A 24 -14.20 6.08 -12.45
CA GLU A 24 -15.46 6.24 -13.20
C GLU A 24 -16.16 7.56 -12.87
N VAL A 25 -16.24 7.91 -11.58
CA VAL A 25 -16.94 9.15 -11.15
C VAL A 25 -16.14 10.42 -11.42
N SER A 26 -14.80 10.34 -11.46
CA SER A 26 -13.93 11.48 -11.76
C SER A 26 -13.57 11.59 -13.25
N ALA A 27 -14.30 10.90 -14.13
CA ALA A 27 -14.05 10.96 -15.56
C ALA A 27 -14.54 12.29 -16.16
N ALA A 28 -13.83 12.80 -17.17
CA ALA A 28 -14.17 14.07 -17.83
C ALA A 28 -15.61 14.10 -18.41
N SER A 29 -16.15 12.95 -18.82
CA SER A 29 -17.55 12.86 -19.27
C SER A 29 -18.56 13.15 -18.15
N ILE A 30 -18.22 12.80 -16.91
CA ILE A 30 -19.05 13.05 -15.73
C ILE A 30 -18.94 14.51 -15.31
N GLU A 31 -17.75 15.10 -15.36
CA GLU A 31 -17.53 16.54 -15.13
C GLU A 31 -18.39 17.40 -16.07
N ILE A 32 -18.41 17.08 -17.37
CA ILE A 32 -19.24 17.77 -18.36
C ILE A 32 -20.73 17.55 -18.09
N GLN A 33 -21.13 16.35 -17.67
CA GLN A 33 -22.53 16.03 -17.40
C GLN A 33 -23.06 16.75 -16.16
N LEU A 34 -22.22 16.88 -15.13
CA LEU A 34 -22.57 17.54 -13.86
C LEU A 34 -22.28 19.05 -13.88
N ASP A 35 -21.60 19.55 -14.91
CA ASP A 35 -21.12 20.94 -15.01
C ASP A 35 -20.26 21.34 -13.80
N VAL A 36 -19.35 20.45 -13.41
CA VAL A 36 -18.46 20.59 -12.24
C VAL A 36 -17.02 20.27 -12.63
N ASP A 37 -16.08 21.11 -12.18
CA ASP A 37 -14.65 20.82 -12.22
C ASP A 37 -14.21 20.25 -10.85
N PHE A 38 -13.85 18.96 -10.80
CA PHE A 38 -13.45 18.34 -9.55
C PHE A 38 -12.15 18.90 -8.98
N ALA A 39 -11.25 19.42 -9.82
CA ALA A 39 -10.02 20.05 -9.38
C ALA A 39 -10.32 21.36 -8.64
N GLU A 40 -11.24 22.18 -9.15
CA GLU A 40 -11.70 23.39 -8.48
C GLU A 40 -12.38 23.07 -7.15
N VAL A 41 -13.26 22.06 -7.13
CA VAL A 41 -13.92 21.61 -5.89
C VAL A 41 -12.89 21.15 -4.85
N TYR A 42 -11.85 20.41 -5.26
CA TYR A 42 -10.78 19.99 -4.37
C TYR A 42 -10.01 21.19 -3.79
N VAL A 43 -9.60 22.15 -4.61
CA VAL A 43 -8.86 23.35 -4.17
C VAL A 43 -9.68 24.19 -3.18
N ASN A 44 -10.99 24.30 -3.39
CA ASN A 44 -11.89 25.02 -2.50
C ASN A 44 -12.28 24.24 -1.22
N SER A 45 -11.83 22.99 -1.08
CA SER A 45 -12.20 22.14 0.04
C SER A 45 -11.34 22.37 1.30
N THR A 46 -11.91 22.07 2.47
CA THR A 46 -11.16 22.01 3.73
C THR A 46 -10.05 20.97 3.73
N LEU A 47 -10.14 19.95 2.87
CA LEU A 47 -9.11 18.92 2.75
C LEU A 47 -7.84 19.48 2.12
N TYR A 48 -7.98 20.29 1.06
CA TYR A 48 -6.85 20.98 0.45
C TYR A 48 -6.15 21.90 1.46
N GLN A 49 -6.91 22.69 2.22
CA GLN A 49 -6.37 23.58 3.25
C GLN A 49 -5.56 22.82 4.31
N ARG A 50 -6.11 21.74 4.88
CA ARG A 50 -5.37 20.89 5.84
C ARG A 50 -4.13 20.25 5.22
N ASN A 51 -4.20 19.83 3.97
CA ASN A 51 -3.04 19.26 3.28
C ASN A 51 -1.94 20.31 3.08
N GLN A 52 -2.28 21.56 2.79
CA GLN A 52 -1.30 22.65 2.71
C GLN A 52 -0.66 22.93 4.07
N GLU A 53 -1.45 23.02 5.15
CA GLU A 53 -0.94 23.19 6.52
C GLU A 53 0.02 22.06 6.90
N LEU A 54 -0.36 20.81 6.59
CA LEU A 54 0.49 19.64 6.84
C LEU A 54 1.78 19.67 6.02
N ILE A 55 1.72 20.10 4.76
CA ILE A 55 2.93 20.28 3.93
C ILE A 55 3.84 21.32 4.55
N GLU A 56 3.32 22.45 5.03
CA GLU A 56 4.11 23.50 5.68
C GLU A 56 4.77 23.00 6.98
N GLU A 57 4.02 22.27 7.80
CA GLU A 57 4.53 21.64 9.03
C GLU A 57 5.66 20.66 8.73
N LEU A 58 5.46 19.76 7.77
CA LEU A 58 6.44 18.72 7.41
C LEU A 58 7.64 19.26 6.61
N SER A 59 7.44 20.35 5.86
CA SER A 59 8.51 21.02 5.12
C SER A 59 9.43 21.80 6.06
N THR A 60 8.98 22.12 7.26
CA THR A 60 9.78 22.80 8.27
C THR A 60 10.56 21.76 9.08
N PRO A 61 11.89 21.65 8.90
CA PRO A 61 12.68 20.71 9.68
C PRO A 61 12.58 21.03 11.18
N ALA A 62 12.36 20.01 12.01
CA ALA A 62 12.33 20.18 13.46
C ALA A 62 13.65 20.82 13.95
N SER A 63 13.58 21.69 14.95
CA SER A 63 14.76 22.35 15.52
C SER A 63 15.79 21.31 16.00
N GLY A 64 16.95 21.25 15.34
CA GLY A 64 18.01 20.27 15.61
C GLY A 64 18.00 19.03 14.71
N SER A 65 17.05 18.92 13.78
CA SER A 65 17.10 17.90 12.73
C SER A 65 18.23 18.21 11.74
N LYS A 66 18.93 17.15 11.30
CA LYS A 66 19.98 17.25 10.29
C LYS A 66 19.35 16.96 8.94
N GLU A 67 19.80 17.70 7.92
CA GLU A 67 19.48 17.38 6.54
C GLU A 67 19.78 15.91 6.26
N VAL A 68 18.86 15.24 5.56
CA VAL A 68 19.04 13.83 5.21
C VAL A 68 20.16 13.73 4.17
N TYR A 69 21.36 13.44 4.65
CA TYR A 69 22.53 13.24 3.81
C TYR A 69 22.58 11.79 3.32
N PHE A 70 22.35 11.59 2.03
CA PHE A 70 22.59 10.31 1.39
C PHE A 70 24.04 10.28 0.88
N PRO A 71 24.93 9.41 1.40
CA PRO A 71 26.33 9.34 1.00
C PRO A 71 26.54 8.87 -0.44
N THR A 72 25.50 8.32 -1.08
CA THR A 72 25.51 7.88 -2.47
C THR A 72 24.23 8.33 -3.15
N GLU A 73 24.35 9.09 -4.25
CA GLU A 73 23.21 9.54 -5.08
C GLU A 73 22.55 8.37 -5.83
N LEU A 74 23.33 7.32 -6.11
CA LEU A 74 22.90 6.13 -6.84
C LEU A 74 23.15 4.88 -6.00
N SER A 75 22.38 3.83 -6.29
CA SER A 75 22.68 2.51 -5.74
C SER A 75 24.12 2.10 -6.07
N GLN A 76 24.72 1.27 -5.21
CA GLN A 76 26.06 0.71 -5.40
C GLN A 76 26.19 0.08 -6.80
N SER A 77 27.40 0.05 -7.36
CA SER A 77 27.62 -0.50 -8.71
C SER A 77 27.04 -1.92 -8.87
N PHE A 78 26.63 -2.30 -10.09
CA PHE A 78 26.09 -3.63 -10.37
C PHE A 78 26.99 -4.75 -9.83
N SER A 79 28.31 -4.62 -9.99
CA SER A 79 29.29 -5.58 -9.48
C SER A 79 29.25 -5.71 -7.95
N THR A 80 29.15 -4.58 -7.24
CA THR A 80 29.05 -4.56 -5.77
C THR A 80 27.76 -5.24 -5.30
N GLN A 81 26.63 -4.97 -5.96
CA GLN A 81 25.36 -5.60 -5.65
C GLN A 81 25.40 -7.10 -5.94
N CYS A 82 25.97 -7.50 -7.07
CA CYS A 82 26.08 -8.90 -7.50
C CYS A 82 26.90 -9.72 -6.50
N VAL A 83 28.08 -9.23 -6.09
CA VAL A 83 28.88 -9.87 -5.04
C VAL A 83 28.14 -9.91 -3.70
N GLY A 84 27.41 -8.86 -3.33
CA GLY A 84 26.56 -8.85 -2.14
C GLY A 84 25.46 -9.91 -2.18
N CYS A 85 24.78 -10.06 -3.31
CA CYS A 85 23.76 -11.08 -3.55
C CYS A 85 24.36 -12.49 -3.48
N PHE A 86 25.52 -12.71 -4.09
CA PHE A 86 26.22 -14.00 -4.00
C PHE A 86 26.63 -14.34 -2.57
N ARG A 87 27.14 -13.37 -1.81
CA ARG A 87 27.49 -13.57 -0.39
C ARG A 87 26.26 -13.90 0.45
N LYS A 88 25.14 -13.21 0.24
CA LYS A 88 23.86 -13.52 0.91
C LYS A 88 23.38 -14.93 0.56
N PHE A 89 23.44 -15.32 -0.71
CA PHE A 89 23.07 -16.66 -1.16
C PHE A 89 23.95 -17.73 -0.50
N VAL A 90 25.27 -17.58 -0.54
CA VAL A 90 26.22 -18.51 0.10
C VAL A 90 25.98 -18.57 1.61
N PHE A 91 25.76 -17.44 2.28
CA PHE A 91 25.44 -17.41 3.71
C PHE A 91 24.14 -18.13 4.02
N LEU A 92 23.05 -17.89 3.28
CA LEU A 92 21.78 -18.58 3.46
C LEU A 92 21.90 -20.09 3.23
N VAL A 93 22.63 -20.50 2.18
CA VAL A 93 22.88 -21.92 1.91
C VAL A 93 23.64 -22.57 3.06
N ASN A 94 24.68 -21.92 3.58
CA ASN A 94 25.47 -22.47 4.70
C ASN A 94 24.71 -22.41 6.03
N PHE A 95 23.93 -21.36 6.31
CA PHE A 95 23.17 -21.20 7.55
C PHE A 95 21.96 -22.14 7.60
N VAL A 96 21.19 -22.26 6.51
CA VAL A 96 20.04 -23.18 6.43
C VAL A 96 20.50 -24.64 6.35
N ALA A 97 21.64 -24.93 5.71
CA ALA A 97 22.21 -26.28 5.69
C ALA A 97 22.86 -26.68 7.02
N TYR A 98 23.23 -25.73 7.89
CA TYR A 98 23.83 -25.99 9.20
C TYR A 98 22.80 -26.07 10.34
N ILE A 99 21.50 -25.83 10.09
CA ILE A 99 20.48 -26.20 11.07
C ILE A 99 20.42 -27.73 11.11
N PRO A 100 20.71 -28.39 12.25
CA PRO A 100 20.56 -29.83 12.35
C PRO A 100 19.11 -30.18 12.01
N ARG A 101 18.91 -31.03 10.99
CA ARG A 101 17.63 -31.65 10.64
C ARG A 101 17.21 -32.58 11.77
N GLY A 102 16.73 -32.00 12.86
CA GLY A 102 16.39 -32.68 14.10
C GLY A 102 15.03 -32.28 14.63
N TYR A 103 14.06 -31.98 13.76
CA TYR A 103 12.64 -31.96 14.10
C TYR A 103 11.85 -32.34 12.84
N LYS A 104 11.81 -33.64 12.56
CA LYS A 104 10.93 -34.23 11.56
C LYS A 104 9.67 -34.75 12.26
N GLU A 105 8.53 -34.39 11.67
CA GLU A 105 7.41 -35.31 11.38
C GLU A 105 6.28 -35.55 12.41
N ASN A 106 6.18 -34.83 13.53
CA ASN A 106 5.14 -35.16 14.54
C ASN A 106 4.03 -34.11 14.73
N THR A 107 3.95 -33.03 13.95
CA THR A 107 2.97 -31.95 14.24
C THR A 107 1.94 -31.73 13.13
N ILE A 108 2.15 -32.27 11.93
CA ILE A 108 1.21 -32.07 10.81
C ILE A 108 0.06 -33.09 10.82
N SER A 109 0.25 -34.27 11.44
CA SER A 109 -0.84 -35.23 11.65
C SER A 109 -1.94 -34.69 12.58
N ASP A 110 -1.56 -33.87 13.56
CA ASP A 110 -2.51 -33.38 14.57
C ASP A 110 -3.28 -32.14 14.10
N SER A 111 -2.72 -31.34 13.19
CA SER A 111 -3.37 -30.13 12.67
C SER A 111 -4.40 -30.37 11.56
N LEU A 112 -4.35 -31.52 10.87
CA LEU A 112 -5.26 -31.81 9.74
C LEU A 112 -6.55 -32.52 10.16
N SER A 113 -6.68 -32.94 11.43
CA SER A 113 -7.95 -33.46 11.97
C SER A 113 -9.00 -32.37 12.22
N GLN A 114 -8.63 -31.09 12.27
CA GLN A 114 -9.56 -30.01 12.62
C GLN A 114 -10.16 -29.26 11.41
N TYR A 115 -9.71 -29.54 10.18
CA TYR A 115 -10.13 -28.83 8.98
C TYR A 115 -11.02 -29.64 8.03
N ASN A 116 -11.73 -30.66 8.53
CA ASN A 116 -12.88 -31.21 7.82
C ASN A 116 -14.13 -30.37 8.15
N TYR A 117 -14.23 -29.21 7.50
CA TYR A 117 -15.46 -28.42 7.49
C TYR A 117 -16.29 -28.81 6.26
N VAL A 118 -17.32 -29.61 6.53
CA VAL A 118 -18.63 -29.71 5.88
C VAL A 118 -18.77 -29.01 4.52
N SER A 119 -18.87 -29.81 3.46
CA SER A 119 -19.39 -29.38 2.16
C SER A 119 -20.91 -29.16 2.25
N GLU A 120 -21.37 -27.91 2.17
CA GLU A 120 -22.77 -27.60 1.83
C GLU A 120 -22.85 -27.08 0.37
N PRO A 121 -23.83 -27.56 -0.43
CA PRO A 121 -24.04 -27.09 -1.79
C PRO A 121 -25.02 -25.89 -1.79
N TYR A 122 -24.63 -24.78 -2.41
CA TYR A 122 -25.56 -23.69 -2.69
C TYR A 122 -26.36 -23.98 -3.97
N LEU A 123 -27.68 -23.89 -3.83
CA LEU A 123 -28.72 -23.84 -4.86
C LEU A 123 -28.64 -22.54 -5.66
#